data_AF-A0A3D1URD9-F1
#
_entry.id   AF-A0A3D1URD9-F1
#
_cell.length_a   1.000
_cell.length_b   1.000
_cell.length_c   1.000
_cell.angle_alpha   90.00
_cell.angle_beta   90.00
_cell.angle_gamma   90.00
#
_symmetry.space_group_name_H-M   'P 1'
#
loop_
_entity.id
_entity.type
_entity.pdbx_description
1 polymer ?
#
loop_
_entity_poly.entity_id
_entity_poly.type
_entity_poly.pdbx_seq_one_letter_code
_entity_poly.pdbx_strand_id
1 'polypeptide(L)'
;MMNFVKKNIIFFVVCSLTLLASLYLIYLDLEKHSLISKANTETEESRQKADKAYKSKGNRPVDPNVKMIASDTEVVKQRTATLQRIFGKPYRTALIAFAKEIGMTEDDLLNKFRDFYENEELKDKNPEVAIPLFKKSLGDEQKVEAAFNRFIETVQKITVEPLRGQAAIDIFAVALGVPRSMNSSSCHVLLATMQRNIFDRRNIPGVLTLQTVRDFTYNQYVQTPPPLNKISDILTMMPIYEDIFYRMRLSKLSNVESFNRLNEGVAQSDKYMKYSFKTKVTGDIDSIRKFINTLHEAYKENQVYVVTWVSLESHTDQEVAQARALITGDAAGVAQPQPNPRNYLPPMERPGYRAPRRTDQTGPAVSEAHLPLEERSDYGKVIIGLNKQVTADIEFDYYVFIGDRLGKTN
;
A
#
# COMPACT_ATOMS: atom_id res chain seq x y z
N MET A 1 30.40 31.46 103.44
CA MET A 1 29.90 31.03 102.11
C MET A 1 28.52 30.39 102.14
N MET A 2 28.26 29.34 102.96
CA MET A 2 26.97 28.62 102.97
C MET A 2 25.72 29.47 103.29
N ASN A 3 25.81 30.51 104.13
CA ASN A 3 24.66 31.39 104.42
C ASN A 3 24.30 32.37 103.28
N PHE A 4 25.28 32.77 102.46
CA PHE A 4 25.04 33.65 101.31
C PHE A 4 24.34 32.88 100.19
N VAL A 5 24.73 31.62 99.97
CA VAL A 5 24.07 30.71 99.03
C VAL A 5 22.63 30.39 99.47
N LYS A 6 22.39 30.18 100.78
CA LYS A 6 21.02 29.92 101.28
C LYS A 6 20.06 31.10 101.13
N LYS A 7 20.49 32.34 101.37
CA LYS A 7 19.62 33.53 101.22
C LYS A 7 19.38 33.91 99.76
N ASN A 8 20.36 33.67 98.88
CA ASN A 8 20.29 34.00 97.45
C ASN A 8 20.09 32.77 96.56
N ILE A 9 19.50 31.71 97.11
CA ILE A 9 19.41 30.39 96.44
C ILE A 9 18.62 30.49 95.13
N ILE A 10 17.59 31.35 95.09
CA ILE A 10 16.77 31.61 93.91
C ILE A 10 17.62 32.23 92.80
N PHE A 11 18.50 33.19 93.11
CA PHE A 11 19.39 33.81 92.13
C PHE A 11 20.37 32.80 91.53
N PHE A 12 20.98 31.95 92.36
CA PHE A 12 21.87 30.89 91.86
C PHE A 12 21.12 29.86 91.00
N VAL A 13 19.90 29.46 91.39
CA VAL A 13 19.06 28.55 90.59
C VAL A 13 18.74 29.16 89.24
N VAL A 14 18.34 30.44 89.19
CA VAL A 14 18.06 31.15 87.94
C VAL A 14 19.31 31.27 87.07
N CYS A 15 20.46 31.67 87.64
CA CYS A 15 21.73 31.75 86.90
C CYS A 15 22.17 30.39 86.33
N SER A 16 22.04 29.31 87.11
CA SER A 16 22.35 27.95 86.65
C SER A 16 21.40 27.50 85.54
N LEU A 17 20.10 27.78 85.66
CA LEU A 17 19.11 27.50 84.62
C LEU A 17 19.40 28.28 83.33
N THR A 18 19.73 29.58 83.43
CA THR A 18 20.09 30.38 82.26
C THR A 18 21.37 29.87 81.61
N LEU A 19 22.38 29.46 82.39
CA LEU A 19 23.62 28.92 81.85
C LEU A 19 23.38 27.59 81.13
N LEU A 20 22.57 26.71 81.70
CA LEU A 20 22.17 25.45 81.06
C LEU A 20 21.36 25.69 79.78
N ALA A 21 20.42 26.64 79.80
CA ALA A 21 19.65 27.01 78.61
C ALA A 21 20.55 27.60 77.50
N SER A 22 21.51 28.46 77.86
CA SER A 22 22.49 29.00 76.91
C SER A 22 23.38 27.92 76.32
N LEU A 23 23.90 26.99 77.15
CA LEU A 23 24.71 25.87 76.67
C LEU A 23 23.91 24.94 75.75
N TYR A 24 22.64 24.70 76.06
CA TYR A 24 21.75 23.88 75.22
C TYR A 24 21.47 24.57 73.87
N LEU A 25 21.24 25.87 73.86
CA LEU A 25 21.07 26.63 72.61
C LEU A 25 22.34 26.63 71.75
N ILE A 26 23.52 26.76 72.36
CA ILE A 26 24.82 26.67 71.65
C ILE A 26 24.98 25.27 71.04
N TYR A 27 24.62 24.21 71.77
CA TYR A 27 24.66 22.85 71.26
C TYR A 27 23.73 22.66 70.05
N LEU A 28 22.48 23.12 70.13
CA LEU A 28 21.54 23.06 69.00
C LEU A 28 22.02 23.85 67.78
N ASP A 29 22.64 25.01 68.00
CA ASP A 29 23.19 25.81 66.91
C ASP A 29 24.36 25.10 66.23
N LEU A 30 25.27 24.50 67.00
CA LEU A 30 26.37 23.69 66.48
C LEU A 30 25.88 22.45 65.71
N GLU A 31 24.88 21.75 66.23
CA GLU A 31 24.28 20.58 65.56
C GLU A 31 23.64 20.98 64.23
N LYS A 32 22.85 22.06 64.23
CA LYS A 32 22.21 22.59 63.02
C LYS A 32 23.24 23.09 62.02
N HIS A 33 24.30 23.75 62.47
CA HIS A 33 25.38 24.23 61.61
C HIS A 33 26.18 23.07 61.01
N SER A 34 26.36 21.97 61.75
CA SER A 34 26.96 20.73 61.24
C SER A 34 26.11 20.10 60.14
N LEU A 35 24.79 20.00 60.35
CA LEU A 35 23.85 19.47 59.36
C LEU A 35 23.81 20.32 58.09
N ILE A 36 23.75 21.65 58.22
CA ILE A 36 23.78 22.59 57.08
C ILE A 36 25.12 22.49 56.36
N SER A 37 26.23 22.41 57.08
CA SER A 37 27.56 22.24 56.47
C SER A 37 27.61 20.96 55.66
N LYS A 38 27.12 19.83 56.18
CA LYS A 38 27.11 18.56 55.47
C LYS A 38 26.23 18.61 54.21
N ALA A 39 25.02 19.17 54.32
CA ALA A 39 24.12 19.34 53.19
C ALA A 39 24.71 20.25 52.10
N ASN A 40 25.42 21.32 52.48
CA ASN A 40 26.12 22.19 51.55
C ASN A 40 27.27 21.45 50.85
N THR A 41 28.05 20.64 51.57
CA THR A 41 29.11 19.84 50.96
C THR A 41 28.56 18.81 49.97
N GLU A 42 27.48 18.11 50.32
CA GLU A 42 26.80 17.15 49.43
C GLU A 42 26.22 17.84 48.18
N THR A 43 25.70 19.06 48.34
CA THR A 43 25.18 19.88 47.24
C THR A 43 26.31 20.34 46.31
N GLU A 44 27.44 20.78 46.88
CA GLU A 44 28.63 21.20 46.13
C GLU A 44 29.25 20.02 45.38
N GLU A 45 29.36 18.84 46.02
CA GLU A 45 29.82 17.62 45.37
C GLU A 45 28.88 17.18 44.22
N SER A 46 27.57 17.27 44.43
CA SER A 46 26.58 16.95 43.40
C SER A 46 26.66 17.94 42.24
N ARG A 47 26.84 19.24 42.54
CA ARG A 47 27.06 20.29 41.55
C ARG A 47 28.35 20.06 40.76
N GLN A 48 29.45 19.71 41.44
CA GLN A 48 30.71 19.38 40.79
C GLN A 48 30.60 18.11 39.95
N LYS A 49 29.91 17.06 40.42
CA LYS A 49 29.64 15.85 39.62
C LYS A 49 28.81 16.16 38.39
N ALA A 50 27.78 16.99 38.52
CA ALA A 50 26.98 17.47 37.39
C ALA A 50 27.85 18.27 36.40
N ASP A 51 28.58 19.27 36.89
CA ASP A 51 29.50 20.10 36.09
C ASP A 51 30.56 19.26 35.38
N LYS A 52 31.12 18.24 36.05
CA LYS A 52 32.07 17.30 35.44
C LYS A 52 31.39 16.47 34.37
N ALA A 53 30.19 15.93 34.61
CA ALA A 53 29.45 15.17 33.61
C ALA A 53 29.10 16.02 32.38
N TYR A 54 28.66 17.27 32.59
CA TYR A 54 28.35 18.22 31.52
C TYR A 54 29.60 18.65 30.74
N LYS A 55 30.70 19.02 31.43
CA LYS A 55 31.95 19.50 30.80
C LYS A 55 32.79 18.38 30.19
N SER A 56 32.80 17.18 30.77
CA SER A 56 33.65 16.07 30.30
C SER A 56 33.05 15.27 29.16
N LYS A 57 31.71 15.17 29.08
CA LYS A 57 31.03 14.39 28.03
C LYS A 57 30.31 15.23 26.99
N GLY A 58 29.93 16.48 27.29
CA GLY A 58 29.05 17.26 26.43
C GLY A 58 27.74 16.52 26.12
N ASN A 59 26.83 17.12 25.36
CA ASN A 59 25.71 16.39 24.77
C ASN A 59 26.21 15.49 23.61
N ARG A 60 27.21 14.64 23.86
CA ARG A 60 27.66 13.65 22.88
C ARG A 60 26.65 12.51 22.88
N PRO A 61 26.10 12.14 21.72
CA PRO A 61 25.29 10.94 21.60
C PRO A 61 26.03 9.75 22.20
N VAL A 62 25.32 8.87 22.89
CA VAL A 62 25.89 7.64 23.47
C VAL A 62 26.51 6.82 22.33
N ASP A 63 27.83 6.62 22.31
CA ASP A 63 28.55 5.99 21.18
C ASP A 63 27.92 4.66 20.71
N PRO A 64 27.46 3.76 21.60
CA PRO A 64 26.65 2.61 21.20
C PRO A 64 25.40 2.96 20.38
N ASN A 65 24.67 4.00 20.77
CA ASN A 65 23.48 4.45 20.05
C ASN A 65 23.85 5.02 18.68
N VAL A 66 24.98 5.72 18.54
CA VAL A 66 25.47 6.18 17.23
C VAL A 66 25.77 5.00 16.31
N LYS A 67 26.44 3.97 16.83
CA LYS A 67 26.72 2.75 16.07
C LYS A 67 25.44 2.00 15.69
N MET A 68 24.46 1.92 16.59
CA MET A 68 23.15 1.33 16.29
C MET A 68 22.40 2.13 15.22
N ILE A 69 22.35 3.46 15.33
CA ILE A 69 21.71 4.32 14.33
C ILE A 69 22.38 4.16 12.96
N ALA A 70 23.72 4.07 12.91
CA ALA A 70 24.45 3.85 11.66
C ALA A 70 24.12 2.47 11.05
N SER A 71 24.06 1.43 11.88
CA SER A 71 23.65 0.08 11.45
C SER A 71 22.21 0.07 10.93
N ASP A 72 21.28 0.67 11.67
CA ASP A 72 19.87 0.77 11.28
C ASP A 72 19.71 1.58 9.99
N THR A 73 20.49 2.66 9.83
CA THR A 73 20.51 3.46 8.60
C THR A 73 20.90 2.61 7.40
N GLU A 74 21.92 1.76 7.53
CA GLU A 74 22.36 0.89 6.45
C GLU A 74 21.30 -0.19 6.14
N VAL A 75 20.69 -0.80 7.16
CA VAL A 75 19.60 -1.76 6.98
C VAL A 75 18.39 -1.11 6.30
N VAL A 76 18.00 0.09 6.74
CA VAL A 76 16.89 0.85 6.13
C VAL A 76 17.23 1.19 4.69
N LYS A 77 18.45 1.66 4.40
CA LYS A 77 18.91 1.97 3.05
C LYS A 77 18.84 0.74 2.13
N GLN A 78 19.29 -0.42 2.59
CA GLN A 78 19.21 -1.68 1.83
C GLN A 78 17.77 -2.12 1.58
N ARG A 79 16.90 -2.03 2.60
CA ARG A 79 15.47 -2.34 2.46
C ARG A 79 14.77 -1.36 1.52
N THR A 80 15.05 -0.07 1.64
CA THR A 80 14.53 0.96 0.74
C THR A 80 14.96 0.70 -0.70
N ALA A 81 16.22 0.36 -0.94
CA ALA A 81 16.71 0.02 -2.28
C ALA A 81 15.98 -1.22 -2.84
N THR A 82 15.74 -2.23 -2.00
CA THR A 82 15.00 -3.43 -2.40
C THR A 82 13.53 -3.11 -2.74
N LEU A 83 12.87 -2.30 -1.91
CA LEU A 83 11.49 -1.87 -2.15
C LEU A 83 11.38 -1.02 -3.41
N GLN A 84 12.31 -0.09 -3.64
CA GLN A 84 12.36 0.77 -4.83
C GLN A 84 12.36 -0.05 -6.14
N ARG A 85 12.99 -1.23 -6.14
CA ARG A 85 13.04 -2.11 -7.32
C ARG A 85 11.70 -2.76 -7.67
N ILE A 86 10.69 -2.65 -6.82
CA ILE A 86 9.35 -3.20 -7.05
C ILE A 86 8.43 -2.19 -7.76
N PHE A 87 8.75 -0.89 -7.73
CA PHE A 87 7.85 0.14 -8.23
C PHE A 87 7.96 0.32 -9.76
N GLY A 88 7.04 -0.30 -10.49
CA GLY A 88 6.84 -0.04 -11.92
C GLY A 88 7.92 -0.64 -12.83
N LYS A 89 8.41 -1.83 -12.48
CA LYS A 89 9.47 -2.54 -13.21
C LYS A 89 8.99 -3.92 -13.69
N PRO A 90 8.01 -3.98 -14.61
CA PRO A 90 7.38 -5.25 -15.03
C PRO A 90 8.37 -6.27 -15.60
N TYR A 91 9.48 -5.82 -16.17
CA TYR A 91 10.48 -6.69 -16.80
C TYR A 91 11.58 -7.19 -15.86
N ARG A 92 11.56 -6.77 -14.58
CA ARG A 92 12.62 -7.08 -13.61
C ARG A 92 12.78 -8.59 -13.37
N THR A 93 11.68 -9.33 -13.27
CA THR A 93 11.74 -10.79 -13.08
C THR A 93 12.46 -11.48 -14.23
N ALA A 94 12.21 -11.04 -15.47
CA ALA A 94 12.91 -11.55 -16.64
C ALA A 94 14.39 -11.13 -16.64
N LEU A 95 14.71 -9.91 -16.20
CA LEU A 95 16.08 -9.43 -16.08
C LEU A 95 16.90 -10.21 -15.03
N ILE A 96 16.30 -10.54 -13.88
CA ILE A 96 16.93 -11.37 -12.86
C ILE A 96 17.24 -12.76 -13.42
N ALA A 97 16.32 -13.35 -14.18
CA ALA A 97 16.54 -14.63 -14.85
C ALA A 97 17.68 -14.55 -15.88
N PHE A 98 17.73 -13.47 -16.67
CA PHE A 98 18.83 -13.19 -17.59
C PHE A 98 20.17 -13.11 -16.86
N ALA A 99 20.27 -12.30 -15.80
CA ALA A 99 21.48 -12.13 -15.00
C ALA A 99 21.97 -13.46 -14.42
N LYS A 100 21.04 -14.24 -13.86
CA LYS A 100 21.32 -15.57 -13.31
C LYS A 100 21.88 -16.52 -14.37
N GLU A 101 21.30 -16.54 -15.57
CA GLU A 101 21.76 -17.41 -16.65
C GLU A 101 23.22 -17.13 -16.99
N ILE A 102 23.60 -15.85 -17.12
CA ILE A 102 24.98 -15.46 -17.43
C ILE A 102 25.94 -15.56 -16.24
N GLY A 103 25.44 -15.83 -15.02
CA GLY A 103 26.25 -16.04 -13.81
C GLY A 103 26.51 -14.75 -13.01
N MET A 104 25.62 -13.77 -13.10
CA MET A 104 25.69 -12.48 -12.40
C MET A 104 24.48 -12.31 -11.46
N THR A 105 24.62 -11.43 -10.47
CA THR A 105 23.44 -10.91 -9.75
C THR A 105 22.76 -9.80 -10.54
N GLU A 106 21.51 -9.44 -10.17
CA GLU A 106 20.82 -8.27 -10.72
C GLU A 106 21.68 -7.00 -10.57
N ASP A 107 22.29 -6.82 -9.40
CA ASP A 107 23.05 -5.62 -9.08
C ASP A 107 24.37 -5.53 -9.85
N ASP A 108 25.06 -6.65 -10.01
CA ASP A 108 26.27 -6.69 -10.84
C ASP A 108 25.94 -6.35 -12.29
N LEU A 109 24.82 -6.85 -12.82
CA LEU A 109 24.40 -6.58 -14.20
C LEU A 109 24.04 -5.10 -14.38
N LEU A 110 23.23 -4.54 -13.48
CA LEU A 110 22.81 -3.14 -13.55
C LEU A 110 24.00 -2.18 -13.38
N ASN A 111 24.93 -2.48 -12.46
CA ASN A 111 26.13 -1.67 -12.28
C ASN A 111 27.05 -1.75 -13.50
N LYS A 112 27.31 -2.96 -14.02
CA LYS A 112 28.12 -3.13 -15.23
C LYS A 112 27.51 -2.43 -16.44
N PHE A 113 26.18 -2.45 -16.56
CA PHE A 113 25.49 -1.72 -17.62
C PHE A 113 25.56 -0.20 -17.43
N ARG A 114 25.39 0.30 -16.20
CA ARG A 114 25.54 1.73 -15.90
C ARG A 114 26.93 2.21 -16.28
N ASP A 115 27.98 1.51 -15.83
CA ASP A 115 29.37 1.84 -16.14
C ASP A 115 29.63 1.82 -17.66
N PHE A 116 29.07 0.83 -18.37
CA PHE A 116 29.13 0.76 -19.83
C PHE A 116 28.41 1.93 -20.52
N TYR A 117 27.21 2.28 -20.06
CA TYR A 117 26.35 3.29 -20.68
C TYR A 117 26.79 4.73 -20.39
N GLU A 118 27.41 4.95 -19.24
CA GLU A 118 27.96 6.24 -18.83
C GLU A 118 29.37 6.50 -19.39
N ASN A 119 30.05 5.47 -19.90
CA ASN A 119 31.36 5.60 -20.54
C ASN A 119 31.34 6.64 -21.68
N GLU A 120 32.25 7.62 -21.62
CA GLU A 120 32.40 8.67 -22.63
C GLU A 120 32.82 8.14 -24.01
N GLU A 121 33.43 6.96 -24.08
CA GLU A 121 33.78 6.30 -25.34
C GLU A 121 32.55 5.75 -26.09
N LEU A 122 31.42 5.54 -25.40
CA LEU A 122 30.17 5.13 -26.03
C LEU A 122 29.54 6.34 -26.75
N LYS A 123 29.95 6.52 -28.01
CA LYS A 123 29.53 7.65 -28.86
C LYS A 123 28.03 7.65 -29.15
N ASP A 124 27.43 6.48 -29.33
CA ASP A 124 26.01 6.33 -29.63
C ASP A 124 25.29 5.57 -28.50
N LYS A 125 24.42 6.30 -27.80
CA LYS A 125 23.62 5.77 -26.68
C LYS A 125 22.25 5.25 -27.13
N ASN A 126 21.99 5.20 -28.43
CA ASN A 126 20.81 4.54 -28.99
C ASN A 126 20.81 3.05 -28.59
N PRO A 127 19.71 2.52 -28.03
CA PRO A 127 19.58 1.11 -27.70
C PRO A 127 19.95 0.15 -28.83
N GLU A 128 19.68 0.51 -30.09
CA GLU A 128 20.07 -0.25 -31.30
C GLU A 128 21.56 -0.59 -31.36
N VAL A 129 22.39 0.30 -30.85
CA VAL A 129 23.85 0.19 -30.88
C VAL A 129 24.39 -0.24 -29.52
N ALA A 130 23.92 0.40 -28.45
CA ALA A 130 24.43 0.20 -27.10
C ALA A 130 24.16 -1.23 -26.58
N ILE A 131 22.98 -1.80 -26.83
CA ILE A 131 22.63 -3.12 -26.29
C ILE A 131 23.43 -4.26 -26.96
N PRO A 132 23.57 -4.34 -28.29
CA PRO A 132 24.44 -5.34 -28.90
C PRO A 132 25.90 -5.24 -28.44
N LEU A 133 26.44 -4.02 -28.30
CA LEU A 133 27.81 -3.82 -27.78
C LEU A 133 27.93 -4.25 -26.32
N PHE A 134 26.94 -3.91 -25.49
CA PHE A 134 26.90 -4.34 -24.10
C PHE A 134 26.87 -5.86 -23.99
N LYS A 135 26.02 -6.54 -24.77
CA LYS A 135 25.94 -8.02 -24.79
C LYS A 135 27.28 -8.66 -25.13
N LYS A 136 28.03 -8.11 -26.10
CA LYS A 136 29.40 -8.55 -26.41
C LYS A 136 30.37 -8.39 -25.23
N SER A 137 30.20 -7.34 -24.42
CA SER A 137 31.01 -7.11 -23.22
C SER A 137 30.73 -8.08 -22.06
N LEU A 138 29.66 -8.88 -22.16
CA LEU A 138 29.28 -9.87 -21.13
C LEU A 138 30.01 -11.20 -21.25
N GLY A 139 30.83 -11.40 -22.30
CA GLY A 139 31.69 -12.58 -22.46
C GLY A 139 31.13 -13.59 -23.45
N ASP A 140 30.72 -14.77 -22.97
CA ASP A 140 30.25 -15.88 -23.81
C ASP A 140 29.00 -15.48 -24.63
N GLU A 141 29.20 -15.16 -25.91
CA GLU A 141 28.16 -14.66 -26.80
C GLU A 141 27.00 -15.66 -26.94
N GLN A 142 27.27 -16.96 -27.03
CA GLN A 142 26.21 -17.96 -27.20
C GLN A 142 25.33 -18.03 -25.95
N LYS A 143 25.96 -18.00 -24.78
CA LYS A 143 25.27 -18.00 -23.49
C LYS A 143 24.44 -16.74 -23.29
N VAL A 144 25.00 -15.57 -23.66
CA VAL A 144 24.32 -14.27 -23.57
C VAL A 144 23.13 -14.19 -24.53
N GLU A 145 23.27 -14.67 -25.76
CA GLU A 145 22.18 -14.72 -26.72
C GLU A 145 21.06 -15.67 -26.29
N ALA A 146 21.41 -16.85 -25.76
CA ALA A 146 20.43 -17.77 -25.20
C ALA A 146 19.66 -17.16 -24.01
N ALA A 147 20.36 -16.47 -23.10
CA ALA A 147 19.74 -15.75 -21.99
C ALA A 147 18.82 -14.63 -22.48
N PHE A 148 19.23 -13.88 -23.49
CA PHE A 148 18.44 -12.80 -24.09
C PHE A 148 17.16 -13.33 -24.75
N ASN A 149 17.23 -14.45 -25.47
CA ASN A 149 16.05 -15.08 -26.06
C ASN A 149 15.05 -15.53 -24.97
N ARG A 150 15.54 -16.12 -23.87
CA ARG A 150 14.67 -16.47 -22.72
C ARG A 150 14.06 -15.25 -22.04
N PHE A 151 14.80 -14.13 -21.97
CA PHE A 151 14.26 -12.85 -21.51
C PHE A 151 13.07 -12.44 -22.37
N ILE A 152 13.23 -12.44 -23.70
CA ILE A 152 12.16 -12.08 -24.66
C ILE A 152 10.95 -13.00 -24.48
N GLU A 153 11.15 -14.32 -24.45
CA GLU A 153 10.07 -15.30 -24.26
C GLU A 153 9.30 -15.07 -22.95
N THR A 154 10.01 -14.68 -21.88
CA THR A 154 9.40 -14.40 -20.59
C THR A 154 8.58 -13.11 -20.64
N VAL A 155 9.13 -12.04 -21.22
CA VAL A 155 8.42 -10.75 -21.31
C VAL A 155 7.23 -10.84 -22.28
N GLN A 156 7.35 -11.61 -23.36
CA GLN A 156 6.26 -11.78 -24.33
C GLN A 156 4.97 -12.35 -23.71
N LYS A 157 5.06 -13.05 -22.56
CA LYS A 157 3.90 -13.59 -21.83
C LYS A 157 3.08 -12.50 -21.13
N ILE A 158 3.71 -11.38 -20.79
CA ILE A 158 3.08 -10.26 -20.08
C ILE A 158 2.80 -9.05 -20.98
N THR A 159 3.19 -9.11 -22.26
CA THR A 159 2.89 -8.05 -23.23
C THR A 159 2.23 -8.54 -24.53
N VAL A 160 1.43 -7.67 -25.13
CA VAL A 160 0.81 -7.80 -26.43
C VAL A 160 1.69 -7.21 -27.53
N GLU A 161 2.71 -6.42 -27.16
CA GLU A 161 3.70 -5.93 -28.11
C GLU A 161 4.45 -7.14 -28.70
N PRO A 162 4.52 -7.29 -30.03
CA PRO A 162 5.34 -8.32 -30.65
C PRO A 162 6.83 -7.99 -30.43
N LEU A 163 7.51 -8.79 -29.61
CA LEU A 163 8.91 -8.57 -29.28
C LEU A 163 9.82 -9.20 -30.34
N ARG A 164 9.98 -8.50 -31.46
CA ARG A 164 10.88 -8.89 -32.57
C ARG A 164 11.80 -7.74 -32.94
N GLY A 165 13.03 -8.07 -33.33
CA GLY A 165 14.02 -7.07 -33.77
C GLY A 165 14.18 -5.97 -32.73
N GLN A 166 13.90 -4.73 -33.13
CA GLN A 166 14.14 -3.56 -32.28
C GLN A 166 13.30 -3.50 -31.01
N ALA A 167 12.04 -3.98 -31.05
CA ALA A 167 11.18 -3.96 -29.85
C ALA A 167 11.78 -4.78 -28.71
N ALA A 168 12.44 -5.90 -29.02
CA ALA A 168 13.10 -6.72 -28.01
C ALA A 168 14.32 -6.00 -27.39
N ILE A 169 15.10 -5.30 -28.21
CA ILE A 169 16.25 -4.50 -27.78
C ILE A 169 15.78 -3.34 -26.88
N ASP A 170 14.76 -2.60 -27.32
CA ASP A 170 14.18 -1.49 -26.56
C ASP A 170 13.70 -1.96 -25.18
N ILE A 171 12.94 -3.06 -25.12
CA ILE A 171 12.36 -3.54 -23.86
C ILE A 171 13.45 -4.06 -22.91
N PHE A 172 14.51 -4.67 -23.44
CA PHE A 172 15.68 -5.02 -22.64
C PHE A 172 16.42 -3.79 -22.12
N ALA A 173 16.56 -2.74 -22.93
CA ALA A 173 17.12 -1.46 -22.50
C ALA A 173 16.27 -0.81 -21.40
N VAL A 174 14.93 -0.85 -21.50
CA VAL A 174 14.02 -0.39 -20.44
C VAL A 174 14.22 -1.18 -19.15
N ALA A 175 14.37 -2.50 -19.23
CA ALA A 175 14.64 -3.32 -18.05
C ALA A 175 15.96 -2.93 -17.35
N LEU A 176 16.96 -2.51 -18.12
CA LEU A 176 18.24 -2.01 -17.64
C LEU A 176 18.22 -0.54 -17.18
N GLY A 177 17.07 0.14 -17.30
CA GLY A 177 16.87 1.51 -16.83
C GLY A 177 16.95 2.59 -17.90
N VAL A 178 17.12 2.26 -19.19
CA VAL A 178 17.12 3.25 -20.28
C VAL A 178 15.69 3.50 -20.75
N PRO A 179 15.16 4.73 -20.62
CA PRO A 179 13.82 5.04 -21.12
C PRO A 179 13.72 4.81 -22.63
N ARG A 180 12.59 4.24 -23.06
CA ARG A 180 12.33 4.06 -24.49
C ARG A 180 12.10 5.42 -25.15
N SER A 181 12.65 5.59 -26.35
CA SER A 181 12.42 6.75 -27.20
C SER A 181 12.12 6.30 -28.61
N MET A 182 11.28 7.03 -29.34
CA MET A 182 11.04 6.81 -30.76
C MET A 182 10.55 8.07 -31.44
N ASN A 183 10.57 8.08 -32.77
CA ASN A 183 9.97 9.16 -33.54
C ASN A 183 8.42 9.05 -33.54
N SER A 184 7.76 10.13 -33.95
CA SER A 184 6.30 10.25 -33.97
C SER A 184 5.62 9.15 -34.80
N SER A 185 6.16 8.85 -35.99
CA SER A 185 5.60 7.82 -36.89
C SER A 185 5.69 6.42 -36.28
N SER A 186 6.84 6.05 -35.71
CA SER A 186 7.03 4.78 -35.02
C SER A 186 6.12 4.65 -33.79
N CYS A 187 5.94 5.75 -33.04
CA CYS A 187 5.01 5.78 -31.90
C CYS A 187 3.56 5.57 -32.32
N HIS A 188 3.15 6.20 -33.42
CA HIS A 188 1.82 6.02 -33.98
C HIS A 188 1.55 4.55 -34.39
N VAL A 189 2.51 3.91 -35.07
CA VAL A 189 2.40 2.49 -35.46
C VAL A 189 2.37 1.57 -34.24
N LEU A 190 3.23 1.82 -33.24
CA LEU A 190 3.24 1.05 -31.99
C LEU A 190 1.88 1.15 -31.29
N LEU A 191 1.38 2.37 -31.11
CA LEU A 191 0.10 2.62 -30.43
C LEU A 191 -1.05 1.87 -31.12
N ALA A 192 -1.16 1.99 -32.44
CA ALA A 192 -2.19 1.29 -33.22
C ALA A 192 -2.08 -0.24 -33.08
N THR A 193 -0.85 -0.76 -33.10
CA THR A 193 -0.56 -2.20 -32.96
C THR A 193 -0.92 -2.72 -31.57
N MET A 194 -0.53 -2.01 -30.51
CA MET A 194 -0.86 -2.38 -29.14
C MET A 194 -2.37 -2.34 -28.89
N GLN A 195 -3.06 -1.27 -29.31
CA GLN A 195 -4.52 -1.17 -29.20
C GLN A 195 -5.21 -2.33 -29.94
N ARG A 196 -4.74 -2.65 -31.15
CA ARG A 196 -5.28 -3.77 -31.93
C ARG A 196 -5.05 -5.11 -31.22
N ASN A 197 -3.86 -5.36 -30.69
CA ASN A 197 -3.55 -6.62 -30.02
C ASN A 197 -4.27 -6.76 -28.67
N ILE A 198 -4.47 -5.67 -27.92
CA ILE A 198 -5.32 -5.63 -26.71
C ILE A 198 -6.75 -6.07 -27.06
N PHE A 199 -7.29 -5.54 -28.16
CA PHE A 199 -8.61 -5.90 -28.67
C PHE A 199 -8.68 -7.37 -29.11
N ASP A 200 -7.76 -7.81 -29.97
CA ASP A 200 -7.77 -9.16 -30.54
C ASP A 200 -7.57 -10.25 -29.46
N ARG A 201 -6.80 -9.96 -28.40
CA ARG A 201 -6.63 -10.85 -27.23
C ARG A 201 -7.77 -10.78 -26.22
N ARG A 202 -8.80 -9.94 -26.47
CA ARG A 202 -9.93 -9.68 -25.57
C ARG A 202 -9.49 -9.37 -24.15
N ASN A 203 -8.46 -8.51 -24.02
CA ASN A 203 -7.94 -8.13 -22.71
C ASN A 203 -8.94 -7.31 -21.89
N ILE A 204 -9.90 -6.63 -22.52
CA ILE A 204 -10.90 -5.81 -21.81
C ILE A 204 -12.25 -6.56 -21.82
N PRO A 205 -12.76 -7.03 -20.66
CA PRO A 205 -14.02 -7.73 -20.59
C PRO A 205 -15.20 -6.91 -21.12
N GLY A 206 -16.10 -7.55 -21.87
CA GLY A 206 -17.31 -6.94 -22.43
C GLY A 206 -17.10 -5.96 -23.60
N VAL A 207 -15.85 -5.60 -23.92
CA VAL A 207 -15.54 -4.73 -25.06
C VAL A 207 -15.63 -5.48 -26.39
N LEU A 208 -16.48 -4.97 -27.29
CA LEU A 208 -16.74 -5.58 -28.60
C LEU A 208 -16.16 -4.80 -29.79
N THR A 209 -15.64 -3.59 -29.56
CA THR A 209 -15.10 -2.76 -30.63
C THR A 209 -13.68 -2.29 -30.33
N LEU A 210 -12.87 -2.14 -31.38
CA LEU A 210 -11.55 -1.51 -31.28
C LEU A 210 -11.65 -0.04 -30.85
N GLN A 211 -12.76 0.63 -31.18
CA GLN A 211 -12.94 2.03 -30.82
C GLN A 211 -12.98 2.23 -29.30
N THR A 212 -13.64 1.34 -28.56
CA THR A 212 -13.65 1.40 -27.09
C THR A 212 -12.24 1.26 -26.49
N VAL A 213 -11.39 0.41 -27.07
CA VAL A 213 -9.98 0.28 -26.63
C VAL A 213 -9.20 1.59 -26.87
N ARG A 214 -9.48 2.28 -27.99
CA ARG A 214 -8.89 3.58 -28.30
C ARG A 214 -9.38 4.65 -27.32
N ASP A 215 -10.67 4.67 -27.02
CA ASP A 215 -11.29 5.61 -26.08
C ASP A 215 -10.73 5.43 -24.66
N PHE A 216 -10.47 4.20 -24.23
CA PHE A 216 -9.85 3.91 -22.93
C PHE A 216 -8.34 4.21 -22.87
N THR A 217 -7.68 4.47 -24.00
CA THR A 217 -6.23 4.71 -24.08
C THR A 217 -5.89 6.06 -24.71
N TYR A 218 -5.68 6.10 -26.02
CA TYR A 218 -5.32 7.30 -26.79
C TYR A 218 -6.09 7.32 -28.12
N ASN A 219 -7.31 7.87 -28.10
CA ASN A 219 -8.12 8.02 -29.31
C ASN A 219 -7.67 9.21 -30.18
N GLN A 220 -7.13 10.26 -29.56
CA GLN A 220 -6.70 11.48 -30.23
C GLN A 220 -5.55 11.28 -31.23
N TYR A 221 -4.83 10.15 -31.16
CA TYR A 221 -3.71 9.83 -32.05
C TYR A 221 -4.03 8.72 -33.04
N VAL A 222 -5.31 8.40 -33.26
CA VAL A 222 -5.72 7.36 -34.22
C VAL A 222 -5.53 7.81 -35.66
N GLN A 223 -5.77 9.09 -35.97
CA GLN A 223 -5.61 9.64 -37.32
C GLN A 223 -4.34 10.46 -37.49
N THR A 224 -3.79 10.97 -36.38
CA THR A 224 -2.65 11.89 -36.38
C THR A 224 -1.52 11.35 -35.51
N PRO A 225 -0.27 11.31 -35.99
CA PRO A 225 0.88 10.94 -35.17
C PRO A 225 1.02 11.82 -33.92
N PRO A 226 1.43 11.26 -32.77
CA PRO A 226 1.56 12.01 -31.53
C PRO A 226 2.73 13.01 -31.60
N PRO A 227 2.59 14.21 -31.00
CA PRO A 227 3.69 15.17 -30.92
C PRO A 227 4.82 14.64 -30.01
N LEU A 228 6.07 15.10 -30.25
CA LEU A 228 7.27 14.59 -29.57
C LEU A 228 7.16 14.62 -28.04
N ASN A 229 6.57 15.68 -27.48
CA ASN A 229 6.39 15.85 -26.03
C ASN A 229 5.40 14.86 -25.40
N LYS A 230 4.60 14.12 -26.20
CA LYS A 230 3.64 13.12 -25.72
C LYS A 230 4.14 11.69 -25.89
N ILE A 231 5.25 11.47 -26.61
CA ILE A 231 5.78 10.13 -26.89
C ILE A 231 6.20 9.42 -25.60
N SER A 232 6.96 10.09 -24.72
CA SER A 232 7.43 9.47 -23.46
C SER A 232 6.28 9.00 -22.57
N ASP A 233 5.19 9.79 -22.52
CA ASP A 233 3.97 9.44 -21.81
C ASP A 233 3.33 8.19 -22.41
N ILE A 234 3.11 8.15 -23.73
CA ILE A 234 2.53 6.98 -24.42
C ILE A 234 3.34 5.70 -24.16
N LEU A 235 4.66 5.78 -24.26
CA LEU A 235 5.55 4.63 -24.05
C LEU A 235 5.56 4.14 -22.61
N THR A 236 5.34 5.03 -21.64
CA THR A 236 5.22 4.67 -20.22
C THR A 236 3.84 4.05 -19.94
N MET A 237 2.78 4.61 -20.54
CA MET A 237 1.40 4.30 -20.18
C MET A 237 0.83 3.08 -20.89
N MET A 238 1.21 2.81 -22.14
CA MET A 238 0.66 1.66 -22.86
C MET A 238 0.91 0.31 -22.16
N PRO A 239 2.11 0.03 -21.60
CA PRO A 239 2.33 -1.16 -20.78
C PRO A 239 1.48 -1.18 -19.49
N ILE A 240 1.21 -0.02 -18.89
CA ILE A 240 0.38 0.08 -17.68
C ILE A 240 -1.09 -0.21 -18.01
N TYR A 241 -1.61 0.37 -19.09
CA TYR A 241 -2.96 0.07 -19.57
C TYR A 241 -3.12 -1.42 -19.88
N GLU A 242 -2.14 -2.00 -20.58
CA GLU A 242 -2.15 -3.42 -20.87
C GLU A 242 -2.25 -4.27 -19.60
N ASP A 243 -1.42 -3.98 -18.59
CA ASP A 243 -1.41 -4.72 -17.33
C ASP A 243 -2.76 -4.62 -16.60
N ILE A 244 -3.32 -3.42 -16.50
CA ILE A 244 -4.62 -3.19 -15.87
C ILE A 244 -5.71 -4.00 -16.58
N PHE A 245 -5.77 -3.94 -17.91
CA PHE A 245 -6.75 -4.71 -18.69
C PHE A 245 -6.53 -6.21 -18.53
N TYR A 246 -5.29 -6.67 -18.56
CA TYR A 246 -4.96 -8.07 -18.28
C TYR A 246 -5.49 -8.53 -16.91
N ARG A 247 -5.33 -7.71 -15.85
CA ARG A 247 -5.85 -7.98 -14.51
C ARG A 247 -7.38 -8.01 -14.45
N MET A 248 -8.05 -7.10 -15.17
CA MET A 248 -9.51 -7.10 -15.33
C MET A 248 -9.99 -8.42 -15.95
N ARG A 249 -9.34 -8.88 -17.02
CA ARG A 249 -9.64 -10.17 -17.66
C ARG A 249 -9.39 -11.36 -16.72
N LEU A 250 -8.25 -11.40 -16.06
CA LEU A 250 -7.92 -12.48 -15.10
C LEU A 250 -8.95 -12.59 -13.97
N SER A 251 -9.55 -11.46 -13.62
CA SER A 251 -10.55 -11.36 -12.57
C SER A 251 -11.93 -11.82 -13.00
N LYS A 252 -12.11 -12.12 -14.30
CA LYS A 252 -13.40 -12.56 -14.88
C LYS A 252 -14.52 -11.54 -14.62
N LEU A 253 -14.20 -10.25 -14.76
CA LEU A 253 -15.22 -9.21 -14.82
C LEU A 253 -16.12 -9.47 -16.03
N SER A 254 -17.40 -9.09 -15.96
CA SER A 254 -18.34 -9.29 -17.05
C SER A 254 -18.20 -8.18 -18.10
N ASN A 255 -18.05 -6.94 -17.65
CA ASN A 255 -17.94 -5.78 -18.52
C ASN A 255 -17.09 -4.67 -17.89
N VAL A 256 -16.44 -3.87 -18.72
CA VAL A 256 -15.81 -2.59 -18.35
C VAL A 256 -16.62 -1.49 -19.02
N GLU A 257 -17.45 -0.80 -18.25
CA GLU A 257 -18.32 0.27 -18.74
C GLU A 257 -17.52 1.53 -19.08
N SER A 258 -16.54 1.87 -18.23
CA SER A 258 -15.63 2.98 -18.50
C SER A 258 -14.26 2.77 -17.87
N PHE A 259 -13.26 3.40 -18.49
CA PHE A 259 -11.91 3.44 -17.97
C PHE A 259 -11.26 4.77 -18.36
N ASN A 260 -10.79 5.51 -17.36
CA ASN A 260 -10.23 6.84 -17.53
C ASN A 260 -8.95 6.99 -16.71
N ARG A 261 -7.93 7.59 -17.33
CA ARG A 261 -6.78 8.13 -16.63
C ARG A 261 -7.10 9.54 -16.13
N LEU A 262 -6.81 9.81 -14.86
CA LEU A 262 -7.19 11.07 -14.19
C LEU A 262 -6.10 12.15 -14.21
N ASN A 263 -4.84 11.79 -14.51
CA ASN A 263 -3.73 12.75 -14.57
C ASN A 263 -2.64 12.32 -15.56
N GLU A 264 -1.81 13.25 -16.03
CA GLU A 264 -0.66 12.96 -16.90
C GLU A 264 0.60 12.51 -16.13
N GLY A 265 0.43 12.00 -14.90
CA GLY A 265 1.53 11.68 -13.99
C GLY A 265 1.85 12.83 -13.03
N VAL A 266 1.86 12.54 -11.74
CA VAL A 266 2.17 13.50 -10.67
C VAL A 266 3.45 13.08 -9.98
N ALA A 267 4.46 13.95 -9.99
CA ALA A 267 5.69 13.74 -9.23
C ALA A 267 5.35 13.76 -7.74
N GLN A 268 5.62 12.64 -7.05
CA GLN A 268 5.48 12.53 -5.59
C GLN A 268 6.79 12.87 -4.88
N SER A 269 7.91 12.65 -5.56
CA SER A 269 9.24 13.13 -5.21
C SER A 269 10.09 13.25 -6.47
N ASP A 270 11.36 13.58 -6.32
CA ASP A 270 12.42 13.45 -7.33
C ASP A 270 12.56 12.04 -7.95
N LYS A 271 11.98 11.01 -7.34
CA LYS A 271 12.21 9.60 -7.67
C LYS A 271 10.95 8.80 -7.97
N TYR A 272 9.76 9.37 -7.78
CA TYR A 272 8.50 8.66 -7.95
C TYR A 272 7.49 9.45 -8.75
N MET A 273 6.87 8.76 -9.71
CA MET A 273 5.73 9.24 -10.48
C MET A 273 4.48 8.44 -10.11
N LYS A 274 3.36 9.16 -9.94
CA LYS A 274 2.06 8.58 -9.63
C LYS A 274 1.09 8.80 -10.77
N TYR A 275 0.39 7.76 -11.19
CA TYR A 275 -0.67 7.80 -12.19
C TYR A 275 -1.98 7.36 -11.56
N SER A 276 -3.05 8.12 -11.76
CA SER A 276 -4.36 7.82 -11.14
C SER A 276 -5.36 7.39 -12.21
N PHE A 277 -6.19 6.40 -11.88
CA PHE A 277 -7.18 5.82 -12.78
C PHE A 277 -8.54 5.71 -12.10
N LYS A 278 -9.59 5.78 -12.91
CA LYS A 278 -10.97 5.52 -12.53
C LYS A 278 -11.58 4.55 -13.51
N THR A 279 -12.28 3.54 -13.01
CA THR A 279 -12.98 2.58 -13.84
C THR A 279 -14.35 2.25 -13.26
N LYS A 280 -15.30 2.02 -14.16
CA LYS A 280 -16.61 1.48 -13.84
C LYS A 280 -16.72 0.10 -14.47
N VAL A 281 -16.94 -0.92 -13.64
CA VAL A 281 -16.94 -2.32 -14.06
C VAL A 281 -18.17 -3.05 -13.53
N THR A 282 -18.59 -4.08 -14.25
CA THR A 282 -19.73 -4.93 -13.88
C THR A 282 -19.27 -6.37 -13.70
N GLY A 283 -19.81 -7.07 -12.71
CA GLY A 283 -19.67 -8.50 -12.57
C GLY A 283 -20.13 -9.03 -11.22
N ASP A 284 -19.85 -10.31 -10.97
CA ASP A 284 -20.04 -10.91 -9.65
C ASP A 284 -19.14 -10.19 -8.62
N ILE A 285 -19.64 -9.94 -7.41
CA ILE A 285 -18.89 -9.38 -6.29
C ILE A 285 -17.59 -10.15 -6.01
N ASP A 286 -17.56 -11.47 -6.24
CA ASP A 286 -16.37 -12.30 -6.12
C ASP A 286 -15.34 -11.96 -7.21
N SER A 287 -15.78 -11.64 -8.44
CA SER A 287 -14.92 -11.14 -9.52
C SER A 287 -14.39 -9.73 -9.24
N ILE A 288 -15.23 -8.83 -8.69
CA ILE A 288 -14.79 -7.49 -8.26
C ILE A 288 -13.71 -7.60 -7.18
N ARG A 289 -13.95 -8.43 -6.15
CA ARG A 289 -12.98 -8.68 -5.09
C ARG A 289 -11.69 -9.26 -5.64
N LYS A 290 -11.79 -10.20 -6.58
CA LYS A 290 -10.62 -10.76 -7.27
C LYS A 290 -9.83 -9.67 -8.00
N PHE A 291 -10.49 -8.74 -8.68
CA PHE A 291 -9.82 -7.62 -9.35
C PHE A 291 -9.04 -6.74 -8.37
N ILE A 292 -9.67 -6.30 -7.29
CA ILE A 292 -8.99 -5.53 -6.23
C ILE A 292 -7.79 -6.30 -5.67
N ASN A 293 -7.95 -7.60 -5.41
CA ASN A 293 -6.85 -8.44 -4.92
C ASN A 293 -5.72 -8.56 -5.94
N THR A 294 -6.01 -8.70 -7.24
CA THR A 294 -4.95 -8.73 -8.27
C THR A 294 -4.19 -7.41 -8.34
N LEU A 295 -4.82 -6.27 -8.08
CA LEU A 295 -4.13 -4.98 -7.98
C LEU A 295 -3.25 -4.93 -6.71
N HIS A 296 -3.79 -5.34 -5.57
CA HIS A 296 -3.07 -5.37 -4.30
C HIS A 296 -1.83 -6.27 -4.38
N GLU A 297 -1.96 -7.46 -4.96
CA GLU A 297 -0.88 -8.46 -5.01
C GLU A 297 0.15 -8.21 -6.12
N ALA A 298 -0.07 -7.21 -6.99
CA ALA A 298 0.79 -6.89 -8.12
C ALA A 298 2.24 -6.57 -7.72
N TYR A 299 2.50 -6.19 -6.46
CA TYR A 299 3.86 -5.92 -5.98
C TYR A 299 4.75 -7.16 -6.08
N LYS A 300 4.16 -8.37 -6.09
CA LYS A 300 4.89 -9.63 -6.32
C LYS A 300 5.44 -9.72 -7.75
N GLU A 301 4.89 -8.94 -8.67
CA GLU A 301 5.24 -8.84 -10.08
C GLU A 301 5.96 -7.52 -10.42
N ASN A 302 6.45 -6.79 -9.40
CA ASN A 302 7.14 -5.51 -9.55
C ASN A 302 6.26 -4.39 -10.14
N GLN A 303 5.00 -4.37 -9.74
CA GLN A 303 4.01 -3.34 -10.09
C GLN A 303 3.26 -2.94 -8.83
N VAL A 304 3.08 -1.64 -8.57
CA VAL A 304 2.47 -1.19 -7.31
C VAL A 304 1.22 -0.38 -7.59
N TYR A 305 0.08 -0.96 -7.23
CA TYR A 305 -1.21 -0.31 -7.25
C TYR A 305 -1.70 0.00 -5.83
N VAL A 306 -2.41 1.11 -5.68
CA VAL A 306 -3.08 1.49 -4.43
C VAL A 306 -4.52 1.82 -4.75
N VAL A 307 -5.46 0.98 -4.30
CA VAL A 307 -6.89 1.26 -4.43
C VAL A 307 -7.26 2.34 -3.41
N THR A 308 -7.74 3.49 -3.90
CA THR A 308 -8.02 4.67 -3.08
C THR A 308 -9.50 4.78 -2.73
N TRP A 309 -10.38 4.30 -3.63
CA TRP A 309 -11.81 4.39 -3.44
C TRP A 309 -12.54 3.27 -4.20
N VAL A 310 -13.61 2.76 -3.59
CA VAL A 310 -14.50 1.75 -4.17
C VAL A 310 -15.93 2.10 -3.78
N SER A 311 -16.83 2.16 -4.76
CA SER A 311 -18.27 2.18 -4.55
C SER A 311 -18.90 0.99 -5.26
N LEU A 312 -19.87 0.36 -4.61
CA LEU A 312 -20.60 -0.79 -5.12
C LEU A 312 -22.09 -0.46 -5.20
N GLU A 313 -22.68 -0.76 -6.34
CA GLU A 313 -24.10 -0.63 -6.61
C GLU A 313 -24.65 -2.00 -7.01
N SER A 314 -25.74 -2.42 -6.35
CA SER A 314 -26.44 -3.65 -6.69
C SER A 314 -27.23 -3.47 -7.98
N HIS A 315 -27.31 -4.52 -8.79
CA HIS A 315 -28.17 -4.53 -9.98
C HIS A 315 -29.66 -4.73 -9.67
N THR A 316 -30.02 -4.86 -8.38
CA THR A 316 -31.42 -5.03 -7.98
C THR A 316 -31.84 -4.03 -6.93
N ASP A 317 -32.91 -3.29 -7.24
CA ASP A 317 -33.58 -2.41 -6.27
C ASP A 317 -34.29 -3.21 -5.17
N GLN A 318 -34.48 -4.51 -5.39
CA GLN A 318 -35.16 -5.42 -4.47
C GLN A 318 -34.21 -6.06 -3.45
N GLU A 319 -32.90 -5.81 -3.49
CA GLU A 319 -31.95 -6.50 -2.59
C GLU A 319 -32.25 -6.17 -1.12
N VAL A 320 -32.59 -4.92 -0.82
CA VAL A 320 -33.03 -4.48 0.50
C VAL A 320 -34.31 -5.18 0.93
N ALA A 321 -35.29 -5.29 0.02
CA ALA A 321 -36.55 -5.97 0.30
C ALA A 321 -36.36 -7.49 0.49
N GLN A 322 -35.48 -8.13 -0.28
CA GLN A 322 -35.13 -9.54 -0.16
C GLN A 322 -34.35 -9.83 1.12
N ALA A 323 -33.40 -8.96 1.49
CA ALA A 323 -32.69 -9.04 2.77
C ALA A 323 -33.64 -8.92 3.95
N ARG A 324 -34.58 -7.96 3.89
CA ARG A 324 -35.62 -7.81 4.89
C ARG A 324 -36.50 -9.05 5.00
N ALA A 325 -37.00 -9.58 3.88
CA ALA A 325 -37.83 -10.79 3.88
C ALA A 325 -37.12 -12.02 4.49
N LEU A 326 -35.81 -12.16 4.27
CA LEU A 326 -35.00 -13.23 4.88
C LEU A 326 -34.80 -13.03 6.39
N ILE A 327 -34.71 -11.79 6.85
CA ILE A 327 -34.54 -11.44 8.27
C ILE A 327 -35.85 -11.56 9.05
N THR A 328 -36.97 -11.15 8.45
CA THR A 328 -38.30 -11.18 9.08
C THR A 328 -38.96 -12.56 9.02
N GLY A 329 -38.39 -13.51 8.28
CA GLY A 329 -38.91 -14.88 8.17
C GLY A 329 -40.13 -15.01 7.25
N ASP A 330 -40.45 -13.99 6.45
CA ASP A 330 -41.58 -13.98 5.51
C ASP A 330 -41.25 -14.73 4.19
N ALA A 331 -40.58 -15.89 4.30
CA ALA A 331 -40.52 -16.86 3.21
C ALA A 331 -41.83 -17.66 3.13
N ALA A 332 -42.98 -16.99 3.18
CA ALA A 332 -44.27 -17.57 2.82
C ALA A 332 -44.51 -17.33 1.33
N GLY A 333 -43.94 -18.19 0.47
CA GLY A 333 -44.26 -18.09 -0.97
C GLY A 333 -43.33 -18.76 -1.97
N VAL A 334 -42.50 -19.73 -1.62
CA VAL A 334 -41.97 -20.66 -2.63
C VAL A 334 -42.79 -21.94 -2.55
N ALA A 335 -43.77 -22.05 -3.45
CA ALA A 335 -44.66 -23.19 -3.54
C ALA A 335 -43.87 -24.49 -3.75
N GLN A 336 -43.72 -25.27 -2.68
CA GLN A 336 -43.43 -26.70 -2.79
C GLN A 336 -44.76 -27.43 -3.09
N PRO A 337 -44.83 -28.27 -4.12
CA PRO A 337 -46.04 -29.04 -4.39
C PRO A 337 -46.23 -30.09 -3.28
N GLN A 338 -47.26 -29.90 -2.44
CA GLN A 338 -47.69 -30.89 -1.46
C GLN A 338 -48.32 -32.12 -2.16
N PRO A 339 -48.00 -33.35 -1.74
CA PRO A 339 -48.78 -34.52 -2.10
C PRO A 339 -50.05 -34.63 -1.21
N ASN A 340 -51.19 -34.82 -1.88
CA ASN A 340 -52.54 -35.11 -1.39
C ASN A 340 -52.73 -35.57 0.08
N PRO A 341 -53.63 -34.94 0.85
CA PRO A 341 -54.13 -35.50 2.10
C PRO A 341 -55.40 -36.33 1.86
N ARG A 342 -55.31 -37.64 2.11
CA ARG A 342 -56.47 -38.54 2.21
C ARG A 342 -56.75 -38.81 3.69
N ASN A 343 -57.98 -38.48 4.10
CA ASN A 343 -58.76 -38.99 5.25
C ASN A 343 -58.08 -39.10 6.62
N TYR A 344 -58.53 -38.32 7.60
CA TYR A 344 -58.95 -38.82 8.93
C TYR A 344 -59.88 -37.80 9.63
N LEU A 345 -61.05 -38.27 10.05
CA LEU A 345 -62.02 -37.56 10.90
C LEU A 345 -61.59 -37.63 12.38
N PRO A 346 -61.92 -36.62 13.22
CA PRO A 346 -61.46 -36.55 14.61
C PRO A 346 -62.45 -37.22 15.58
N PRO A 347 -62.01 -37.72 16.75
CA PRO A 347 -62.90 -37.97 17.87
C PRO A 347 -62.83 -36.86 18.94
N MET A 348 -64.02 -36.60 19.47
CA MET A 348 -64.47 -35.62 20.48
C MET A 348 -63.53 -35.29 21.66
N GLU A 349 -63.53 -34.01 22.03
CA GLU A 349 -63.10 -33.48 23.33
C GLU A 349 -64.06 -33.85 24.47
N ARG A 350 -63.51 -34.01 25.69
CA ARG A 350 -64.05 -33.48 26.97
C ARG A 350 -63.01 -33.59 28.10
N PRO A 351 -63.13 -32.81 29.21
CA PRO A 351 -62.16 -31.75 29.54
C PRO A 351 -61.45 -31.93 30.89
N GLY A 352 -60.25 -31.36 31.03
CA GLY A 352 -59.62 -31.24 32.35
C GLY A 352 -58.19 -30.67 32.32
N TYR A 353 -58.10 -29.37 32.60
CA TYR A 353 -56.93 -28.65 33.12
C TYR A 353 -55.62 -28.65 32.29
N ARG A 354 -55.39 -27.55 31.56
CA ARG A 354 -54.02 -27.06 31.33
C ARG A 354 -53.98 -25.54 31.15
N ALA A 355 -53.10 -24.95 31.97
CA ALA A 355 -52.41 -23.66 31.96
C ALA A 355 -52.86 -22.53 31.01
N PRO A 356 -52.79 -21.26 31.46
CA PRO A 356 -53.24 -20.11 30.68
C PRO A 356 -52.58 -20.07 29.31
N ARG A 357 -53.45 -20.09 28.29
CA ARG A 357 -53.16 -19.81 26.89
C ARG A 357 -52.44 -18.46 26.84
N ARG A 358 -51.12 -18.47 26.63
CA ARG A 358 -50.46 -17.33 26.00
C ARG A 358 -51.09 -17.26 24.62
N THR A 359 -51.93 -16.25 24.43
CA THR A 359 -52.37 -15.83 23.11
C THR A 359 -51.13 -15.59 22.27
N ASP A 360 -50.89 -16.49 21.31
CA ASP A 360 -50.24 -16.14 20.06
C ASP A 360 -51.12 -15.06 19.42
N GLN A 361 -50.89 -13.81 19.84
CA GLN A 361 -51.28 -12.66 19.05
C GLN A 361 -50.30 -12.63 17.88
N THR A 362 -50.74 -13.25 16.79
CA THR A 362 -50.55 -12.73 15.45
C THR A 362 -51.00 -11.27 15.43
N GLY A 363 -50.12 -10.40 15.91
CA GLY A 363 -50.21 -8.97 15.63
C GLY A 363 -49.90 -8.76 14.15
N PRO A 364 -50.59 -7.85 13.45
CA PRO A 364 -50.22 -7.52 12.08
C PRO A 364 -48.76 -7.08 12.10
N ALA A 365 -47.97 -7.59 11.15
CA ALA A 365 -46.62 -7.09 10.88
C ALA A 365 -46.72 -5.56 10.80
N VAL A 366 -46.37 -4.89 11.90
CA VAL A 366 -46.29 -3.43 11.94
C VAL A 366 -45.19 -3.13 10.96
N SER A 367 -45.56 -2.57 9.82
CA SER A 367 -44.64 -2.20 8.75
C SER A 367 -43.42 -1.53 9.37
N GLU A 368 -42.29 -2.24 9.42
CA GLU A 368 -41.02 -1.76 9.95
C GLU A 368 -40.59 -0.44 9.30
N ALA A 369 -41.21 -0.08 8.16
CA ALA A 369 -41.04 1.19 7.49
C ALA A 369 -41.41 2.42 8.33
N HIS A 370 -42.18 2.27 9.42
CA HIS A 370 -42.54 3.37 10.32
C HIS A 370 -41.63 3.53 11.54
N LEU A 371 -40.71 2.60 11.79
CA LEU A 371 -39.73 2.72 12.87
C LEU A 371 -38.63 3.72 12.50
N PRO A 372 -38.07 4.47 13.48
CA PRO A 372 -36.80 5.17 13.33
C PRO A 372 -35.73 4.24 12.76
N LEU A 373 -34.83 4.77 11.92
CA LEU A 373 -33.90 3.94 11.14
C LEU A 373 -33.08 3.02 12.05
N GLU A 374 -32.69 3.49 13.23
CA GLU A 374 -31.89 2.81 14.25
C GLU A 374 -32.59 1.64 14.94
N GLU A 375 -33.92 1.63 14.93
CA GLU A 375 -34.76 0.65 15.62
C GLU A 375 -35.29 -0.45 14.69
N ARG A 376 -34.97 -0.36 13.39
CA ARG A 376 -35.35 -1.37 12.40
C ARG A 376 -34.50 -2.62 12.55
N SER A 377 -35.09 -3.79 12.32
CA SER A 377 -34.40 -5.08 12.46
C SER A 377 -33.26 -5.28 11.45
N ASP A 378 -33.21 -4.48 10.39
CA ASP A 378 -32.16 -4.44 9.37
C ASP A 378 -31.09 -3.36 9.61
N TYR A 379 -31.24 -2.52 10.64
CA TYR A 379 -30.28 -1.48 10.97
C TYR A 379 -28.89 -2.06 11.30
N GLY A 380 -27.85 -1.54 10.62
CA GLY A 380 -26.47 -2.00 10.80
C GLY A 380 -26.12 -3.33 10.13
N LYS A 381 -27.05 -3.97 9.39
CA LYS A 381 -26.75 -5.21 8.63
C LYS A 381 -26.26 -4.87 7.22
N VAL A 382 -25.26 -5.62 6.75
CA VAL A 382 -24.74 -5.51 5.39
C VAL A 382 -25.74 -6.16 4.43
N ILE A 383 -26.39 -5.36 3.58
CA ILE A 383 -27.46 -5.81 2.66
C ILE A 383 -26.90 -6.29 1.31
N ILE A 384 -25.67 -5.89 0.97
CA ILE A 384 -25.05 -6.21 -0.31
C ILE A 384 -24.55 -7.67 -0.31
N GLY A 385 -24.98 -8.46 -1.30
CA GLY A 385 -24.47 -9.81 -1.55
C GLY A 385 -25.53 -10.91 -1.68
N LEU A 386 -26.82 -10.57 -1.71
CA LEU A 386 -27.90 -11.50 -2.06
C LEU A 386 -28.01 -11.66 -3.57
N ASN A 387 -27.92 -10.55 -4.31
CA ASN A 387 -27.55 -10.61 -5.72
C ASN A 387 -26.05 -10.39 -5.83
N LYS A 388 -25.37 -11.36 -6.44
CA LYS A 388 -23.93 -11.28 -6.64
C LYS A 388 -23.54 -10.29 -7.74
N GLN A 389 -24.44 -9.96 -8.66
CA GLN A 389 -24.16 -9.02 -9.74
C GLN A 389 -24.19 -7.58 -9.23
N VAL A 390 -23.05 -6.92 -9.37
CA VAL A 390 -22.84 -5.54 -8.93
C VAL A 390 -22.15 -4.74 -10.03
N THR A 391 -22.37 -3.43 -10.00
CA THR A 391 -21.51 -2.45 -10.66
C THR A 391 -20.60 -1.85 -9.61
N ALA A 392 -19.32 -1.73 -9.94
CA ALA A 392 -18.30 -1.14 -9.08
C ALA A 392 -17.66 0.05 -9.77
N ASP A 393 -17.67 1.20 -9.10
CA ASP A 393 -16.80 2.33 -9.44
C ASP A 393 -15.54 2.25 -8.57
N ILE A 394 -14.37 2.21 -9.20
CA ILE A 394 -13.09 1.99 -8.52
C ILE A 394 -12.11 3.06 -8.97
N GLU A 395 -11.46 3.69 -7.99
CA GLU A 395 -10.32 4.58 -8.22
C GLU A 395 -9.06 3.97 -7.60
N PHE A 396 -7.95 4.05 -8.33
CA PHE A 396 -6.68 3.51 -7.90
C PHE A 396 -5.49 4.25 -8.51
N ASP A 397 -4.39 4.25 -7.78
CA ASP A 397 -3.12 4.84 -8.16
C ASP A 397 -2.13 3.75 -8.59
N TYR A 398 -1.22 4.08 -9.51
CA TYR A 398 -0.08 3.29 -9.91
C TYR A 398 1.21 4.09 -9.72
N TYR A 399 2.21 3.47 -9.10
CA TYR A 399 3.47 4.13 -8.75
C TYR A 399 4.65 3.56 -9.55
N VAL A 400 5.45 4.45 -10.12
CA VAL A 400 6.68 4.12 -10.86
C VAL A 400 7.86 4.78 -10.17
N PHE A 401 8.90 4.00 -9.89
CA PHE A 401 10.18 4.56 -9.48
C PHE A 401 10.98 4.96 -10.73
N ILE A 402 11.38 6.22 -10.78
CA ILE A 402 12.12 6.83 -11.88
C ILE A 402 13.56 7.19 -11.50
N GLY A 403 13.94 7.00 -10.23
CA GLY A 403 15.22 7.44 -9.68
C GLY A 403 16.45 6.68 -10.19
N ASP A 404 16.27 5.56 -10.88
CA ASP A 404 17.35 4.78 -11.50
C ASP A 404 17.33 4.81 -13.03
N ARG A 405 16.49 5.67 -13.63
CA ARG A 405 16.50 5.86 -15.08
C ARG A 405 17.83 6.47 -15.52
N LEU A 406 18.43 5.86 -16.54
CA LEU A 406 19.68 6.31 -17.15
C LEU A 406 19.40 7.32 -18.26
N GLY A 407 20.32 8.28 -18.42
CA GLY A 407 20.17 9.38 -19.37
C GLY A 407 19.38 10.55 -18.78
N LYS A 408 19.60 11.77 -19.31
CA LYS A 408 18.86 12.95 -18.88
C LYS A 408 17.41 12.85 -19.35
N THR A 409 16.47 12.76 -18.41
CA THR A 409 15.12 13.31 -18.61
C THR A 409 15.28 14.82 -18.75
N ASN A 410 15.38 15.30 -19.99
CA ASN A 410 15.23 16.73 -20.27
C ASN A 410 13.77 17.12 -20.11
#